data_AF-A0A662V1V0-F1
#
_entry.id   AF-A0A662V1V0-F1
#
_cell.length_a   1.000
_cell.length_b   1.000
_cell.length_c   1.000
_cell.angle_alpha   90.00
_cell.angle_beta   90.00
_cell.angle_gamma   90.00
#
_symmetry.space_group_name_H-M   'P 1'
#
loop_
_entity.id
_entity.type
_entity.pdbx_description
1 polymer ?
#
loop_
_entity_poly.entity_id
_entity_poly.type
_entity_poly.pdbx_seq_one_letter_code
_entity_poly.pdbx_strand_id
1 'polypeptide(L)'
;TSYGFIDRLKAFKAYSDPVEKKAYLLTKFLARRRILKYSDEVNAEVPVDNHLTRIALRIGLISIRGPLFDKVIKEVEVNYEEDIWIRLYIRKAYKLLSRRLGIDPLILDDFLWFFGRKCCVYEKPFCITKIPCKGLGLEFKVCPFKEFCKAFKDKVILNEHTYRNTYYY
;
A
#
# COMPACT_ATOMS: atom_id res chain seq x y z
N THR A 1 -2.75 -1.38 -31.50
CA THR A 1 -2.51 -1.87 -30.13
C THR A 1 -3.79 -1.69 -29.33
N SER A 2 -4.36 -2.76 -28.77
CA SER A 2 -5.61 -2.66 -27.98
C SER A 2 -5.27 -2.22 -26.56
N TYR A 3 -5.86 -1.13 -26.09
CA TYR A 3 -5.71 -0.65 -24.71
C TYR A 3 -6.44 -1.58 -23.73
N GLY A 4 -5.78 -1.92 -22.61
CA GLY A 4 -6.35 -2.74 -21.52
C GLY A 4 -7.39 -2.00 -20.69
N PHE A 5 -8.06 -2.70 -19.77
CA PHE A 5 -9.12 -2.12 -18.93
C PHE A 5 -8.63 -0.90 -18.13
N ILE A 6 -7.48 -1.01 -17.48
CA ILE A 6 -6.87 0.09 -16.71
C ILE A 6 -6.56 1.30 -17.61
N ASP A 7 -6.01 1.06 -18.80
CA ASP A 7 -5.68 2.15 -19.73
C ASP A 7 -6.92 2.88 -20.24
N ARG A 8 -8.01 2.16 -20.48
CA ARG A 8 -9.29 2.77 -20.88
C ARG A 8 -9.88 3.66 -19.79
N LEU A 9 -9.66 3.33 -18.50
CA LEU A 9 -10.13 4.16 -17.39
C LEU A 9 -9.43 5.52 -17.34
N LYS A 10 -8.18 5.65 -17.83
CA LYS A 10 -7.42 6.90 -17.82
C LYS A 10 -8.07 8.05 -18.60
N ALA A 11 -9.00 7.73 -19.50
CA ALA A 11 -9.81 8.73 -20.20
C ALA A 11 -10.71 9.55 -19.26
N PHE A 12 -11.03 9.02 -18.08
CA PHE A 12 -11.84 9.69 -17.07
C PHE A 12 -10.94 10.31 -15.99
N LYS A 13 -11.14 11.60 -15.70
CA LYS A 13 -10.37 12.36 -14.69
C LYS A 13 -10.33 11.68 -13.31
N ALA A 14 -11.38 10.94 -12.94
CA ALA A 14 -11.41 10.21 -11.67
C ALA A 14 -10.37 9.07 -11.56
N TYR A 15 -9.85 8.58 -12.70
CA TYR A 15 -8.87 7.49 -12.79
C TYR A 15 -7.54 7.94 -13.42
N SER A 16 -7.30 9.26 -13.54
CA SER A 16 -6.04 9.81 -14.08
C SER A 16 -4.90 9.84 -13.07
N ASP A 17 -5.04 9.18 -11.92
CA ASP A 17 -3.96 9.01 -10.94
C ASP A 17 -2.75 8.33 -11.62
N PRO A 18 -1.55 8.93 -11.61
CA PRO A 18 -0.35 8.32 -12.19
C PRO A 18 0.01 6.95 -11.60
N VAL A 19 -0.48 6.65 -10.40
CA VAL A 19 -0.27 5.35 -9.71
C VAL A 19 -1.50 4.44 -9.79
N GLU A 20 -2.55 4.88 -10.49
CA GLU A 20 -3.72 4.08 -10.87
C GLU A 20 -4.46 3.43 -9.69
N LYS A 21 -4.33 3.97 -8.47
CA LYS A 21 -4.91 3.37 -7.24
C LYS A 21 -6.40 3.07 -7.43
N LYS A 22 -7.18 4.07 -7.86
CA LYS A 22 -8.64 3.95 -8.05
C LYS A 22 -8.99 2.95 -9.15
N ALA A 23 -8.17 2.84 -10.19
CA ALA A 23 -8.40 1.91 -11.30
C ALA A 23 -8.19 0.45 -10.87
N TYR A 24 -7.12 0.16 -10.11
CA TYR A 24 -6.90 -1.18 -9.55
C TYR A 24 -7.91 -1.53 -8.46
N LEU A 25 -8.33 -0.55 -7.65
CA LEU A 25 -9.38 -0.76 -6.65
C LEU A 25 -10.72 -1.11 -7.30
N LEU A 26 -11.11 -0.42 -8.37
CA LEU A 26 -12.30 -0.76 -9.14
C LEU A 26 -12.19 -2.17 -9.73
N THR A 27 -11.04 -2.48 -10.35
CA THR A 27 -10.75 -3.80 -10.93
C THR A 27 -10.92 -4.90 -9.88
N LYS A 28 -10.38 -4.70 -8.67
CA LYS A 28 -10.56 -5.62 -7.53
C LYS A 28 -12.03 -5.84 -7.23
N PHE A 29 -12.82 -4.78 -7.09
CA PHE A 29 -14.23 -4.92 -6.74
C PHE A 29 -15.07 -5.63 -7.82
N LEU A 30 -14.79 -5.38 -9.10
CA LEU A 30 -15.46 -6.03 -10.21
C LEU A 30 -15.06 -7.51 -10.31
N ALA A 31 -13.77 -7.81 -10.14
CA ALA A 31 -13.25 -9.17 -10.19
C ALA A 31 -13.76 -10.04 -9.05
N ARG A 32 -13.77 -9.53 -7.81
CA ARG A 32 -14.32 -10.25 -6.65
C ARG A 32 -15.80 -10.57 -6.79
N ARG A 33 -16.54 -9.74 -7.53
CA ARG A 33 -17.97 -9.95 -7.83
C ARG A 33 -18.21 -10.77 -9.11
N ARG A 34 -17.14 -11.26 -9.76
CA ARG A 34 -17.20 -11.99 -11.03
C ARG A 34 -17.84 -11.20 -12.19
N ILE A 35 -17.83 -9.86 -12.10
CA ILE A 35 -18.30 -8.96 -13.17
C ILE A 35 -17.22 -8.78 -14.23
N LEU A 36 -15.95 -8.73 -13.80
CA LEU A 36 -14.79 -8.62 -14.67
C LEU A 36 -13.89 -9.83 -14.45
N LYS A 37 -13.54 -10.55 -15.52
CA LYS A 37 -12.45 -11.52 -15.51
C LYS A 37 -11.28 -10.92 -16.26
N TYR A 38 -10.16 -10.67 -15.59
CA TYR A 38 -8.91 -10.27 -16.26
C TYR A 38 -8.06 -11.52 -16.46
N SER A 39 -7.55 -11.71 -17.68
CA SER A 39 -6.66 -12.83 -18.04
C SER A 39 -5.19 -12.50 -17.80
N ASP A 40 -4.88 -11.24 -17.52
CA ASP A 40 -3.52 -10.71 -17.40
C ASP A 40 -3.17 -10.42 -15.95
N GLU A 41 -3.11 -11.48 -15.14
CA GLU A 41 -2.73 -11.41 -13.73
C GLU A 41 -1.30 -10.88 -13.54
N VAL A 42 -0.46 -11.03 -14.57
CA VAL A 42 0.91 -10.52 -14.59
C VAL A 42 0.94 -8.99 -14.56
N ASN A 43 -0.07 -8.31 -15.11
CA ASN A 43 -0.16 -6.85 -15.11
C ASN A 43 -1.03 -6.26 -13.98
N ALA A 44 -1.63 -7.10 -13.11
CA ALA A 44 -2.32 -6.59 -11.92
C ALA A 44 -1.33 -5.90 -10.96
N GLU A 45 -1.75 -4.84 -10.29
CA GLU A 45 -0.92 -4.12 -9.31
C GLU A 45 -1.69 -3.90 -8.02
N VAL A 46 -0.97 -3.64 -6.93
CA VAL A 46 -1.57 -3.30 -5.63
C VAL A 46 -2.07 -1.84 -5.66
N PRO A 47 -3.33 -1.55 -5.26
CA PRO A 47 -3.84 -0.18 -5.16
C PRO A 47 -3.27 0.54 -3.92
N VAL A 48 -2.04 1.05 -4.04
CA VAL A 48 -1.30 1.66 -2.92
C VAL A 48 -2.04 2.86 -2.33
N ASP A 49 -2.32 2.78 -1.02
CA ASP A 49 -2.84 3.86 -0.19
C ASP A 49 -1.90 4.19 0.99
N ASN A 50 -2.35 5.04 1.91
CA ASN A 50 -1.59 5.46 3.08
C ASN A 50 -1.28 4.29 4.04
N HIS A 51 -2.21 3.33 4.18
CA HIS A 51 -2.01 2.17 5.06
C HIS A 51 -0.91 1.26 4.50
N LEU A 52 -0.97 0.97 3.21
CA LEU A 52 0.04 0.18 2.51
C LEU A 52 1.39 0.88 2.49
N THR A 53 1.40 2.20 2.32
CA THR A 53 2.60 3.04 2.35
C THR A 53 3.28 2.96 3.70
N ARG A 54 2.53 3.17 4.78
CA ARG A 54 3.03 3.07 6.15
C ARG A 54 3.59 1.69 6.46
N ILE A 55 2.91 0.62 6.06
CA ILE A 55 3.43 -0.75 6.24
C ILE A 55 4.76 -0.92 5.50
N ALA A 56 4.82 -0.55 4.22
CA ALA A 56 6.01 -0.74 3.40
C ALA A 56 7.24 -0.03 3.99
N LEU A 57 7.05 1.20 4.48
CA LEU A 57 8.08 1.98 5.14
C LEU A 57 8.50 1.36 6.47
N ARG A 58 7.53 1.00 7.34
CA ARG A 58 7.82 0.44 8.66
C ARG A 58 8.55 -0.89 8.61
N ILE A 59 8.12 -1.80 7.74
CA ILE A 59 8.79 -3.10 7.62
C ILE A 59 10.15 -2.99 6.93
N GLY A 60 10.43 -1.86 6.27
CA GLY A 60 11.65 -1.67 5.49
C GLY A 60 11.60 -2.33 4.10
N LEU A 61 10.40 -2.58 3.57
CA LEU A 61 10.23 -3.09 2.20
C LEU A 61 10.76 -2.09 1.17
N ILE A 62 10.61 -0.81 1.48
CA ILE A 62 11.32 0.29 0.83
C ILE A 62 11.98 1.17 1.91
N SER A 63 12.97 1.96 1.51
CA SER A 63 13.61 2.95 2.40
C SER A 63 13.70 4.29 1.69
N ILE A 64 13.23 5.34 2.36
CA ILE A 64 13.40 6.72 1.93
C ILE A 64 14.72 7.24 2.50
N ARG A 65 15.47 8.03 1.72
CA ARG A 65 16.78 8.59 2.11
C ARG A 65 16.86 10.06 1.73
N GLY A 66 17.84 10.77 2.31
CA GLY A 66 18.13 12.16 1.98
C GLY A 66 16.99 13.12 2.42
N PRO A 67 16.83 14.26 1.73
CA PRO A 67 15.88 15.30 2.14
C PRO A 67 14.42 14.81 2.23
N LEU A 68 14.04 13.83 1.41
CA LEU A 68 12.69 13.25 1.45
C LEU A 68 12.43 12.49 2.76
N PHE A 69 13.46 11.88 3.35
CA PHE A 69 13.35 11.20 4.64
C PHE A 69 13.04 12.22 5.74
N ASP A 70 13.73 13.36 5.74
CA ASP A 70 13.51 14.44 6.71
C ASP A 70 12.09 15.00 6.62
N LYS A 71 11.52 15.08 5.41
CA LYS A 71 10.12 15.50 5.23
C LYS A 71 9.16 14.50 5.86
N VAL A 72 9.33 13.20 5.56
CA VAL A 72 8.43 12.15 6.06
C VAL A 72 8.49 12.05 7.58
N ILE A 73 9.69 12.07 8.18
CA ILE A 73 9.83 11.93 9.64
C ILE A 73 9.33 13.16 10.42
N LYS A 74 9.44 14.36 9.83
CA LYS A 74 8.94 15.62 10.41
C LYS A 74 7.50 15.93 10.00
N GLU A 75 6.84 15.00 9.30
CA GLU A 75 5.47 15.14 8.78
C GLU A 75 5.27 16.40 7.91
N VAL A 76 6.34 16.87 7.27
CA VAL A 76 6.33 17.99 6.32
C VAL A 76 5.71 17.50 5.01
N GLU A 77 4.82 18.32 4.45
CA GLU A 77 4.15 18.01 3.19
C GLU A 77 5.15 17.80 2.04
N VAL A 78 4.98 16.70 1.32
CA VAL A 78 5.74 16.40 0.11
C VAL A 78 5.07 17.06 -1.10
N ASN A 79 5.85 17.32 -2.14
CA ASN A 79 5.29 17.82 -3.41
C ASN A 79 4.65 16.68 -4.23
N TYR A 80 4.00 17.05 -5.33
CA TYR A 80 3.28 16.11 -6.20
C TYR A 80 4.18 15.02 -6.81
N GLU A 81 5.42 15.35 -7.19
CA GLU A 81 6.35 14.38 -7.78
C GLU A 81 6.87 13.39 -6.73
N GLU A 82 7.22 13.91 -5.55
CA GLU A 82 7.63 13.12 -4.39
C GLU A 82 6.53 12.12 -3.97
N ASP A 83 5.28 12.58 -3.93
CA ASP A 83 4.09 11.75 -3.68
C ASP A 83 3.99 10.58 -4.68
N ILE A 84 4.07 10.89 -5.97
CA ILE A 84 4.00 9.90 -7.05
C ILE A 84 5.15 8.91 -6.94
N TRP A 85 6.37 9.39 -6.74
CA TRP A 85 7.55 8.53 -6.65
C TRP A 85 7.41 7.56 -5.50
N ILE A 86 7.10 8.04 -4.29
CA ILE A 86 6.92 7.18 -3.12
C ILE A 86 5.90 6.08 -3.43
N ARG A 87 4.70 6.46 -3.91
CA ARG A 87 3.64 5.50 -4.21
C ARG A 87 4.02 4.52 -5.34
N LEU A 88 4.69 4.97 -6.40
CA LEU A 88 5.15 4.11 -7.49
C LEU A 88 6.21 3.09 -7.04
N TYR A 89 7.18 3.50 -6.22
CA TYR A 89 8.20 2.59 -5.70
C TYR A 89 7.59 1.54 -4.77
N ILE A 90 6.62 1.94 -3.94
CA ILE A 90 5.88 1.02 -3.07
C ILE A 90 5.06 0.02 -3.89
N ARG A 91 4.36 0.49 -4.92
CA ARG A 91 3.60 -0.37 -5.84
C ARG A 91 4.49 -1.42 -6.47
N LYS A 92 5.64 -1.00 -7.02
CA LYS A 92 6.66 -1.90 -7.59
C LYS A 92 7.17 -2.91 -6.56
N ALA A 93 7.45 -2.47 -5.33
CA ALA A 93 7.94 -3.36 -4.28
C ALA A 93 6.91 -4.42 -3.89
N TYR A 94 5.63 -4.04 -3.74
CA TYR A 94 4.57 -5.01 -3.49
C TYR A 94 4.30 -5.94 -4.67
N LYS A 95 4.45 -5.46 -5.91
CA LYS A 95 4.38 -6.32 -7.10
C LYS A 95 5.44 -7.41 -7.08
N LEU A 96 6.67 -7.05 -6.76
CA LEU A 96 7.76 -8.01 -6.60
C LEU A 96 7.48 -9.02 -5.48
N LEU A 97 6.94 -8.55 -4.35
CA LEU A 97 6.53 -9.41 -3.23
C LEU A 97 5.43 -10.39 -3.65
N SER A 98 4.37 -9.89 -4.28
CA SER A 98 3.26 -10.70 -4.81
C SER A 98 3.77 -11.78 -5.77
N ARG A 99 4.63 -11.43 -6.72
CA ARG A 99 5.24 -12.39 -7.65
C ARG A 99 6.06 -13.45 -6.92
N ARG A 100 6.85 -13.06 -5.92
CA ARG A 100 7.69 -13.99 -5.15
C ARG A 100 6.86 -14.95 -4.29
N LEU A 101 5.70 -14.51 -3.82
CA LEU A 101 4.77 -15.32 -3.03
C LEU A 101 3.81 -16.16 -3.89
N GLY A 102 3.72 -15.88 -5.20
CA GLY A 102 2.70 -16.49 -6.07
C GLY A 102 1.27 -16.09 -5.68
N ILE A 103 1.09 -14.90 -5.08
CA ILE A 103 -0.21 -14.40 -4.62
C ILE A 103 -0.65 -13.25 -5.52
N ASP A 104 -1.91 -13.24 -5.93
CA ASP A 104 -2.49 -12.14 -6.70
C ASP A 104 -2.35 -10.79 -5.95
N PRO A 105 -1.87 -9.71 -6.61
CA PRO A 105 -1.68 -8.39 -5.98
C PRO A 105 -2.93 -7.84 -5.28
N LEU A 106 -4.12 -8.09 -5.82
CA LEU A 106 -5.39 -7.64 -5.25
C LEU A 106 -5.78 -8.47 -4.02
N ILE A 107 -5.34 -9.73 -3.90
CA ILE A 107 -5.44 -10.52 -2.66
C ILE A 107 -4.46 -9.97 -1.62
N LEU A 108 -3.22 -9.68 -2.03
CA LEU A 108 -2.20 -9.11 -1.14
C LEU A 108 -2.68 -7.77 -0.54
N ASP A 109 -3.32 -6.93 -1.36
CA ASP A 109 -3.97 -5.69 -0.93
C ASP A 109 -5.00 -5.91 0.18
N ASP A 110 -5.89 -6.91 0.04
CA ASP A 110 -6.95 -7.18 1.02
C ASP A 110 -6.36 -7.42 2.42
N PHE A 111 -5.27 -8.18 2.50
CA PHE A 111 -4.54 -8.41 3.75
C PHE A 111 -3.84 -7.15 4.25
N LEU A 112 -3.05 -6.48 3.41
CA LEU A 112 -2.26 -5.31 3.81
C LEU A 112 -3.13 -4.15 4.28
N TRP A 113 -4.23 -3.90 3.56
CA TRP A 113 -5.19 -2.84 3.89
C TRP A 113 -5.83 -3.09 5.25
N PHE A 114 -6.32 -4.31 5.48
CA PHE A 114 -6.86 -4.70 6.80
C PHE A 114 -5.79 -4.54 7.89
N PHE A 115 -4.60 -5.10 7.66
CA PHE A 115 -3.52 -5.08 8.64
C PHE A 115 -3.10 -3.67 8.99
N GLY A 116 -3.00 -2.77 8.01
CA GLY A 116 -2.62 -1.37 8.23
C GLY A 116 -3.70 -0.58 8.96
N ARG A 117 -4.97 -0.88 8.70
CA ARG A 117 -6.11 -0.20 9.33
C ARG A 117 -6.37 -0.66 10.77
N LYS A 118 -6.11 -1.93 11.08
CA LYS A 118 -6.48 -2.53 12.37
C LYS A 118 -5.29 -2.87 13.28
N CYS A 119 -4.15 -3.26 12.69
CA CYS A 119 -3.00 -3.75 13.46
C CYS A 119 -1.83 -2.76 13.45
N CYS A 120 -1.39 -2.29 12.29
CA CYS A 120 -0.24 -1.40 12.13
C CYS A 120 -0.68 0.08 12.02
N VAL A 121 -1.38 0.56 13.05
CA VAL A 121 -1.90 1.93 13.13
C VAL A 121 -0.81 2.95 13.50
N TYR A 122 -1.08 4.24 13.32
CA TYR A 122 -0.12 5.34 13.49
C TYR A 122 0.63 5.31 14.83
N GLU A 123 -0.06 5.59 15.93
CA GLU A 123 0.63 5.81 17.22
C GLU A 123 0.88 4.50 17.99
N LYS A 124 -0.17 3.69 18.10
CA LYS A 124 -0.20 2.53 18.99
C LYS A 124 -0.40 1.23 18.19
N PRO A 125 0.54 0.86 17.31
CA PRO A 125 0.44 -0.39 16.57
C PRO A 125 0.43 -1.58 17.53
N PHE A 126 -0.23 -2.64 17.10
CA PHE A 126 -0.39 -3.90 17.83
C PHE A 126 0.94 -4.47 18.38
N CYS A 127 2.03 -4.36 17.62
CA CYS A 127 3.36 -4.81 18.07
C CYS A 127 3.86 -4.10 19.34
N ILE A 128 3.29 -2.95 19.69
CA ILE A 128 3.60 -2.17 20.90
C ILE A 128 2.52 -2.38 21.97
N THR A 129 1.24 -2.28 21.61
CA THR A 129 0.14 -2.36 22.59
C THR A 129 -0.09 -3.75 23.16
N LYS A 130 0.31 -4.81 22.43
CA LYS A 130 0.04 -6.22 22.75
C LYS A 130 -1.45 -6.58 22.86
N ILE A 131 -2.37 -5.70 22.44
CA ILE A 131 -3.81 -5.98 22.35
C ILE A 131 -4.03 -6.81 21.08
N PRO A 132 -4.56 -8.05 21.15
CA PRO A 132 -4.72 -8.91 19.97
C PRO A 132 -5.42 -8.22 18.81
N CYS A 133 -4.82 -8.28 17.62
CA CYS A 133 -5.43 -7.72 16.42
C CYS A 133 -6.37 -8.74 15.78
N LYS A 134 -7.62 -8.34 15.50
CA LYS A 134 -8.66 -9.22 14.94
C LYS A 134 -9.29 -8.63 13.68
N GLY A 135 -9.60 -9.49 12.71
CA GLY A 135 -10.38 -9.16 11.51
C GLY A 135 -10.06 -10.07 10.32
N LEU A 136 -10.90 -10.04 9.28
CA LEU A 136 -10.87 -11.00 8.16
C LEU A 136 -10.93 -12.48 8.59
N GLY A 137 -11.55 -12.78 9.73
CA GLY A 137 -11.54 -14.14 10.30
C GLY A 137 -10.20 -14.56 10.91
N LEU A 138 -9.25 -13.63 11.06
CA LEU A 138 -7.92 -13.85 11.63
C LEU A 138 -7.82 -13.21 13.02
N GLU A 139 -7.03 -13.84 13.90
CA GLU A 139 -6.62 -13.28 15.19
C GLU A 139 -5.11 -13.42 15.36
N PHE A 140 -4.43 -12.28 15.52
CA PHE A 140 -2.99 -12.22 15.76
C PHE A 140 -2.72 -11.96 17.24
N LYS A 141 -2.00 -12.90 17.89
CA LYS A 141 -1.47 -12.74 19.26
C LYS A 141 -0.07 -12.12 19.30
N VAL A 142 0.67 -12.21 18.20
CA VAL A 142 1.94 -11.52 17.97
C VAL A 142 1.94 -10.93 16.56
N CYS A 143 2.57 -9.76 16.38
CA CYS A 143 2.67 -9.13 15.06
C CYS A 143 3.44 -10.05 14.10
N PRO A 144 2.88 -10.40 12.93
CA PRO A 144 3.52 -11.33 11.98
C PRO A 144 4.83 -10.79 11.40
N PHE A 145 5.05 -9.48 11.48
CA PHE A 145 6.25 -8.83 10.95
C PHE A 145 7.30 -8.53 12.03
N LYS A 146 7.05 -8.89 13.29
CA LYS A 146 7.89 -8.48 14.43
C LYS A 146 9.38 -8.80 14.23
N GLU A 147 9.68 -9.98 13.70
CA GLU A 147 11.05 -10.50 13.57
C GLU A 147 11.88 -9.79 12.49
N PHE A 148 11.26 -9.08 11.56
CA PHE A 148 11.96 -8.39 10.46
C PHE A 148 11.56 -6.92 10.28
N CYS A 149 10.53 -6.43 10.97
CA CYS A 149 10.07 -5.06 10.86
C CYS A 149 11.16 -4.09 11.34
N LYS A 150 11.71 -3.32 10.41
CA LYS A 150 12.77 -2.36 10.67
C LYS A 150 12.38 -1.33 11.72
N ALA A 151 11.21 -0.72 11.60
CA ALA A 151 10.70 0.27 12.56
C ALA A 151 10.59 -0.28 13.99
N PHE A 152 10.22 -1.56 14.14
CA PHE A 152 10.16 -2.21 15.44
C PHE A 152 11.55 -2.44 16.04
N LYS A 153 12.51 -2.90 15.22
CA LYS A 153 13.90 -3.15 15.65
C LYS A 153 14.62 -1.86 16.02
N ASP A 154 14.52 -0.85 15.16
CA ASP A 154 15.21 0.43 15.30
C ASP A 154 14.52 1.35 16.32
N LYS A 155 13.32 0.99 16.80
CA LYS A 155 12.46 1.79 17.67
C LYS A 155 12.11 3.17 17.07
N VAL A 156 12.08 3.26 15.75
CA VAL A 156 11.70 4.45 14.98
C VAL A 156 10.38 4.16 14.28
N ILE A 157 9.29 4.79 14.74
CA ILE A 157 7.97 4.63 14.11
C ILE A 157 7.84 5.67 13.00
N LEU A 158 7.98 5.23 11.76
CA LEU A 158 7.73 6.05 10.59
C LEU A 158 6.27 5.92 10.14
N ASN A 159 5.61 7.05 9.86
CA ASN A 159 4.30 7.09 9.21
C ASN A 159 4.47 7.18 7.69
N GLU A 160 3.37 7.17 6.93
CA GLU A 160 3.43 7.55 5.52
C GLU A 160 3.76 9.03 5.32
N HIS A 161 4.07 9.43 4.09
CA HIS A 161 4.28 10.83 3.74
C HIS A 161 2.99 11.65 3.82
N THR A 162 3.13 12.92 4.18
CA THR A 162 2.02 13.88 4.20
C THR A 162 1.80 14.48 2.82
N TYR A 163 0.60 14.35 2.26
CA TYR A 163 0.19 15.01 1.01
C TYR A 163 -1.28 15.45 1.11
N ARG A 164 -1.58 16.75 1.04
CA ARG A 164 -2.93 17.28 1.34
C ARG A 164 -3.84 17.34 0.12
N ASN A 165 -3.30 17.38 -1.09
CA ASN A 165 -4.10 17.34 -2.31
C ASN A 165 -4.60 15.92 -2.59
N THR A 166 -5.67 15.53 -1.90
CA THR A 166 -6.18 14.15 -1.85
C THR A 166 -7.07 13.76 -3.04
N TYR A 167 -7.02 14.50 -4.16
CA TYR A 167 -7.89 14.22 -5.32
C TYR A 167 -7.84 12.74 -5.80
N TYR A 168 -6.67 12.11 -5.70
CA TYR A 168 -6.43 10.72 -6.07
C TYR A 168 -6.40 9.73 -4.89
N TYR A 169 -6.54 10.24 -3.66
CA TYR A 169 -6.58 9.45 -2.44
C TYR A 169 -7.99 8.98 -2.11
#